data_AF-A0A8C0DDJ3-F1
#
_entry.id   AF-A0A8C0DDJ3-F1
#
_cell.length_a   1.000
_cell.length_b   1.000
_cell.length_c   1.000
_cell.angle_alpha   90.00
_cell.angle_beta   90.00
_cell.angle_gamma   90.00
#
_symmetry.space_group_name_H-M   'P 1'
#
loop_
_entity.id
_entity.type
_entity.pdbx_description
1 polymer ?
#
loop_
_entity_poly.entity_id
_entity_poly.type
_entity_poly.pdbx_seq_one_letter_code
_entity_poly.pdbx_strand_id
1 'polypeptide(L)'
;MDRRNDAWLPGEATRNVLISVTTQHYSTVFVDKEGLTMPGLKFDNIQGDAVKDLMLRFLGEKAAAKRQVLNANSVEQSFVGLKQLISCKNWRAAVDLCGRLLTAHGQGYGKSGLPTSHTADSLQLWFVRLALLVKLGLFQNAEMEFEPFGNLDQPDLYYEYYPHCFCMRFALPALTNHCTGCFSYLFLIHE
;
A
#
# COMPACT_ATOMS: atom_id res chain seq x y z
N MET A 1 10.13 23.98 -14.10
CA MET A 1 8.94 23.11 -13.91
C MET A 1 8.18 23.65 -12.72
N ASP A 2 6.97 24.14 -12.96
CA ASP A 2 6.12 24.73 -11.91
C ASP A 2 5.48 23.60 -11.10
N ARG A 3 6.11 23.26 -9.97
CA ARG A 3 5.69 22.17 -9.06
C ARG A 3 4.31 22.37 -8.43
N ARG A 4 3.70 23.55 -8.63
CA ARG A 4 2.38 23.90 -8.06
C ARG A 4 1.23 23.12 -8.71
N ASN A 5 1.41 22.65 -9.95
CA ASN A 5 0.42 21.83 -10.66
C ASN A 5 0.60 20.32 -10.44
N ASP A 6 1.66 19.89 -9.74
CA ASP A 6 1.91 18.47 -9.41
C ASP A 6 1.30 18.09 -8.05
N ALA A 7 0.63 19.03 -7.37
CA ALA A 7 0.05 18.80 -6.06
C ALA A 7 -1.24 17.98 -6.17
N TRP A 8 -1.31 16.90 -5.38
CA TRP A 8 -2.56 16.15 -5.18
C TRP A 8 -3.54 17.02 -4.38
N LEU A 9 -4.48 17.68 -5.08
CA LEU A 9 -5.43 18.62 -4.47
C LEU A 9 -6.83 18.02 -4.41
N PRO A 10 -7.55 18.18 -3.28
CA PRO A 10 -8.91 17.67 -3.17
C PRO A 10 -9.88 18.39 -4.08
N GLY A 11 -10.81 17.61 -4.64
CA GLY A 11 -11.99 18.12 -5.33
C GLY A 11 -12.87 18.96 -4.41
N GLU A 12 -13.83 19.67 -4.99
CA GLU A 12 -14.68 20.61 -4.23
C GLU A 12 -15.51 19.90 -3.14
N ALA A 13 -16.09 18.74 -3.47
CA ALA A 13 -16.87 17.94 -2.52
C ALA A 13 -16.01 17.49 -1.32
N THR A 14 -14.84 16.92 -1.58
CA THR A 14 -13.91 16.44 -0.56
C THR A 14 -13.37 17.58 0.29
N ARG A 15 -13.04 18.72 -0.33
CA ARG A 15 -12.59 19.92 0.38
C ARG A 15 -13.64 20.40 1.40
N ASN A 16 -14.91 20.41 1.03
CA ASN A 16 -15.99 20.81 1.94
C ASN A 16 -16.07 19.88 3.16
N VAL A 17 -15.89 18.57 2.96
CA VAL A 17 -15.82 17.59 4.05
C VAL A 17 -14.59 17.86 4.94
N LEU A 18 -13.39 18.04 4.36
CA LEU A 18 -12.16 18.30 5.12
C LEU A 18 -12.24 19.58 5.95
N ILE A 19 -12.82 20.65 5.41
CA ILE A 19 -13.09 21.90 6.15
C ILE A 19 -14.02 21.60 7.32
N SER A 20 -15.11 20.87 7.10
CA SER A 20 -16.05 20.53 8.16
C SER A 20 -15.37 19.77 9.31
N VAL A 21 -14.53 18.78 8.98
CA VAL A 21 -13.76 17.97 9.95
C VAL A 21 -12.73 18.82 10.71
N THR A 22 -12.12 19.82 10.06
CA THR A 22 -11.17 20.73 10.71
C THR A 22 -11.86 21.75 11.62
N THR A 23 -12.99 22.30 11.19
CA THR A 23 -13.73 23.34 11.94
C THR A 23 -14.52 22.81 13.12
N GLN A 24 -15.03 21.59 13.01
CA GLN A 24 -15.73 20.91 14.09
C GLN A 24 -14.69 20.09 14.83
N HIS A 25 -14.31 20.49 16.05
CA HIS A 25 -13.49 19.68 16.97
C HIS A 25 -14.20 18.38 17.42
N TYR A 26 -14.96 17.74 16.55
CA TYR A 26 -15.68 16.48 16.75
C TYR A 26 -14.93 15.35 16.06
N SER A 27 -14.99 14.18 16.68
CA SER A 27 -14.32 12.97 16.19
C SER A 27 -14.73 12.64 14.75
N THR A 28 -13.82 12.03 13.99
CA THR A 28 -13.92 11.56 12.60
C THR A 28 -15.06 10.55 12.32
N VAL A 29 -16.00 10.38 13.25
CA VAL A 29 -17.00 9.32 13.31
C VAL A 29 -18.26 9.65 12.50
N PHE A 30 -18.48 10.91 12.09
CA PHE A 30 -19.70 11.34 11.40
C PHE A 30 -19.61 11.44 9.88
N VAL A 31 -18.45 11.16 9.26
CA VAL A 31 -18.41 11.04 7.80
C VAL A 31 -19.04 9.71 7.38
N ASP A 32 -19.96 9.79 6.42
CA ASP A 32 -20.67 8.62 5.92
C ASP A 32 -19.67 7.57 5.42
N LYS A 33 -19.85 6.32 5.86
CA LYS A 33 -18.92 5.22 5.57
C LYS A 33 -18.81 4.93 4.07
N GLU A 34 -19.82 5.32 3.33
CA GLU A 34 -19.92 5.20 1.87
C GLU A 34 -18.97 6.18 1.15
N GLY A 35 -18.51 7.23 1.83
CA GLY A 35 -17.53 8.21 1.33
C GLY A 35 -16.11 8.01 1.86
N LEU A 36 -15.75 6.82 2.35
CA LEU A 36 -14.42 6.52 2.89
C LEU A 36 -13.76 5.36 2.15
N THR A 37 -12.44 5.40 2.06
CA THR A 37 -11.62 4.34 1.46
C THR A 37 -11.47 3.18 2.43
N MET A 38 -12.10 2.05 2.12
CA MET A 38 -12.08 0.83 2.97
C MET A 38 -11.37 -0.34 2.29
N PRO A 39 -10.05 -0.24 2.03
CA PRO A 39 -9.31 -1.26 1.33
C PRO A 39 -9.00 -2.44 2.27
N GLY A 40 -8.82 -3.61 1.65
CA GLY A 40 -8.37 -4.79 2.37
C GLY A 40 -7.97 -5.89 1.39
N LEU A 41 -7.03 -6.74 1.81
CA LEU A 41 -6.52 -7.78 0.94
C LEU A 41 -7.63 -8.76 0.55
N LYS A 42 -7.77 -8.99 -0.76
CA LYS A 42 -8.80 -9.88 -1.32
C LYS A 42 -8.29 -11.31 -1.55
N PHE A 43 -6.97 -11.48 -1.73
CA PHE A 43 -6.37 -12.75 -2.13
C PHE A 43 -5.33 -13.26 -1.14
N ASP A 44 -5.69 -14.28 -0.36
CA ASP A 44 -4.78 -14.97 0.58
C ASP A 44 -3.85 -16.01 -0.09
N ASN A 45 -3.70 -15.92 -1.41
CA ASN A 45 -2.82 -16.82 -2.14
C ASN A 45 -1.38 -16.34 -1.98
N ILE A 46 -0.68 -16.90 -1.00
CA ILE A 46 0.79 -16.89 -0.92
C ILE A 46 1.31 -17.26 -2.32
N GLN A 47 2.05 -16.35 -2.94
CA GLN A 47 2.45 -16.49 -4.34
C GLN A 47 3.44 -17.65 -4.55
N GLY A 48 4.18 -18.02 -3.51
CA GLY A 48 5.12 -19.14 -3.51
C GLY A 48 6.32 -18.92 -4.44
N ASP A 49 7.11 -19.98 -4.65
CA ASP A 49 8.24 -19.97 -5.59
C ASP A 49 7.95 -20.92 -6.76
N ALA A 50 7.34 -20.35 -7.81
CA ALA A 50 6.96 -21.09 -9.01
C ALA A 50 8.12 -21.88 -9.65
N VAL A 51 9.36 -21.40 -9.52
CA VAL A 51 10.52 -22.13 -10.04
C VAL A 51 10.88 -23.30 -9.14
N LYS A 52 10.78 -23.14 -7.81
CA LYS A 52 10.96 -24.26 -6.87
C LYS A 52 9.91 -25.35 -7.12
N ASP A 53 8.66 -24.97 -7.37
CA ASP A 53 7.57 -25.91 -7.69
C ASP A 53 7.84 -26.65 -9.00
N LEU A 54 8.36 -25.95 -10.02
CA LEU A 54 8.78 -26.57 -11.28
C LEU A 54 9.95 -27.53 -11.07
N MET A 55 10.96 -27.12 -10.30
CA MET A 55 12.12 -27.96 -9.98
C MET A 55 11.71 -29.21 -9.21
N LEU A 56 10.79 -29.07 -8.26
CA LEU A 56 10.26 -30.20 -7.51
C LEU A 56 9.56 -31.20 -8.44
N ARG A 57 8.73 -30.69 -9.35
CA ARG A 57 7.95 -31.50 -10.29
C ARG A 57 8.81 -32.23 -11.33
N PHE A 58 9.87 -31.59 -11.84
CA PHE A 58 10.64 -32.11 -12.97
C PHE A 58 12.04 -32.63 -12.62
N LEU A 59 12.67 -32.14 -11.56
CA LEU A 59 14.04 -32.53 -11.14
C LEU A 59 14.07 -33.23 -9.77
N GLY A 60 12.92 -33.33 -9.09
CA GLY A 60 12.78 -33.97 -7.79
C GLY A 60 13.26 -33.12 -6.61
N GLU A 61 12.96 -33.59 -5.40
CA GLU A 61 13.18 -32.87 -4.14
C GLU A 61 14.64 -32.45 -3.92
N LYS A 62 15.60 -33.33 -4.22
CA LYS A 62 17.03 -33.05 -4.01
C LYS A 62 17.53 -31.87 -4.85
N ALA A 63 16.98 -31.67 -6.05
CA ALA A 63 17.33 -30.55 -6.90
C ALA A 63 16.63 -29.27 -6.44
N ALA A 64 15.33 -29.36 -6.12
CA ALA A 64 14.55 -28.23 -5.62
C ALA A 64 15.10 -27.67 -4.30
N ALA A 65 15.62 -28.52 -3.40
CA ALA A 65 16.21 -28.12 -2.13
C ALA A 65 17.50 -27.28 -2.27
N LYS A 66 18.19 -27.37 -3.42
CA LYS A 66 19.39 -26.57 -3.69
C LYS A 66 19.06 -25.11 -4.02
N ARG A 67 17.81 -24.81 -4.37
CA ARG A 67 17.36 -23.45 -4.66
C ARG A 67 17.24 -22.64 -3.37
N GLN A 68 18.18 -21.72 -3.19
CA GLN A 68 18.21 -20.77 -2.09
C GLN A 68 17.88 -19.38 -2.63
N VAL A 69 16.63 -18.93 -2.43
CA VAL A 69 16.17 -17.60 -2.85
C VAL A 69 15.57 -16.90 -1.64
N LEU A 70 15.82 -15.60 -1.52
CA LEU A 70 15.19 -14.78 -0.50
C LEU A 70 13.67 -14.83 -0.66
N ASN A 71 12.99 -15.18 0.42
CA ASN A 71 11.53 -15.18 0.51
C ASN A 71 11.07 -14.25 1.64
N ALA A 72 9.75 -14.09 1.79
CA ALA A 72 9.17 -13.19 2.78
C ALA A 72 9.54 -13.53 4.24
N ASN A 73 9.97 -14.76 4.56
CA ASN A 73 10.46 -15.14 5.89
C ASN A 73 11.97 -14.89 6.07
N SER A 74 12.71 -14.73 4.98
CA SER A 74 14.16 -14.56 5.00
C SER A 74 14.60 -13.10 5.09
N VAL A 75 13.66 -12.15 5.07
CA VAL A 75 13.93 -10.71 5.13
C VAL A 75 13.21 -10.06 6.30
N GLU A 76 13.69 -8.88 6.68
CA GLU A 76 13.06 -8.06 7.70
C GLU A 76 11.62 -7.70 7.33
N GLN A 77 10.70 -7.72 8.30
CA GLN A 77 9.30 -7.31 8.10
C GLN A 77 9.17 -5.79 8.09
N SER A 78 9.85 -5.14 7.14
CA SER A 78 9.87 -3.68 6.97
C SER A 78 10.08 -3.28 5.50
N PHE A 79 10.02 -1.98 5.21
CA PHE A 79 10.34 -1.44 3.88
C PHE A 79 11.77 -1.79 3.40
N VAL A 80 12.71 -2.02 4.33
CA VAL A 80 14.07 -2.44 4.01
C VAL A 80 14.07 -3.85 3.42
N GLY A 81 13.40 -4.80 4.07
CA GLY A 81 13.25 -6.16 3.55
C GLY A 81 12.46 -6.21 2.24
N LEU A 82 11.45 -5.36 2.10
CA LEU A 82 10.69 -5.23 0.86
C LEU A 82 11.57 -4.75 -0.31
N LYS A 83 12.40 -3.74 -0.07
CA LYS A 83 13.36 -3.25 -1.06
C LYS A 83 14.37 -4.34 -1.45
N GLN A 84 14.83 -5.16 -0.50
CA GLN A 84 15.73 -6.28 -0.80
C GLN A 84 15.08 -7.31 -1.74
N LEU A 85 13.82 -7.70 -1.50
CA LEU A 85 13.11 -8.66 -2.36
C LEU A 85 12.90 -8.12 -3.78
N ILE A 86 12.55 -6.84 -3.89
CA ILE A 86 12.40 -6.11 -5.16
C ILE A 86 13.74 -6.06 -5.90
N SER A 87 14.84 -5.69 -5.23
CA SER A 87 16.19 -5.67 -5.83
C SER A 87 16.65 -7.06 -6.30
N CYS A 88 16.26 -8.12 -5.60
CA CYS A 88 16.52 -9.51 -6.02
C CYS A 88 15.54 -10.02 -7.10
N LYS A 89 14.65 -9.15 -7.61
CA LYS A 89 13.61 -9.45 -8.61
C LYS A 89 12.68 -10.60 -8.19
N ASN A 90 12.55 -10.86 -6.90
CA ASN A 90 11.60 -11.84 -6.38
C ASN A 90 10.27 -11.15 -6.06
N TRP A 91 9.56 -10.77 -7.12
CA TRP A 91 8.29 -10.03 -7.05
C TRP A 91 7.21 -10.80 -6.28
N ARG A 92 7.17 -12.13 -6.41
CA ARG A 92 6.21 -12.99 -5.70
C ARG A 92 6.39 -12.90 -4.18
N ALA A 93 7.63 -13.06 -3.70
CA ALA A 93 7.93 -12.88 -2.29
C ALA A 93 7.68 -11.44 -1.81
N ALA A 94 7.92 -10.44 -2.66
CA ALA A 94 7.64 -9.04 -2.32
C ALA A 94 6.13 -8.79 -2.12
N VAL A 95 5.26 -9.39 -2.96
CA VAL A 95 3.79 -9.34 -2.77
C VAL A 95 3.38 -9.97 -1.45
N ASP A 96 3.95 -11.12 -1.11
CA ASP A 96 3.67 -11.82 0.15
C ASP A 96 4.08 -10.97 1.37
N LEU A 97 5.26 -10.33 1.31
CA LEU A 97 5.73 -9.44 2.37
C LEU A 97 4.84 -8.19 2.49
N CYS A 98 4.48 -7.56 1.37
CA CYS A 98 3.53 -6.43 1.35
C CYS A 98 2.21 -6.80 2.04
N GLY A 99 1.69 -8.00 1.79
CA GLY A 99 0.45 -8.47 2.44
C GLY A 99 0.58 -8.55 3.96
N ARG A 100 1.72 -9.02 4.48
CA ARG A 100 2.00 -9.07 5.92
C ARG A 100 2.10 -7.67 6.53
N LEU A 101 2.79 -6.75 5.85
CA LEU A 101 2.92 -5.37 6.31
C LEU A 101 1.55 -4.67 6.35
N LEU A 102 0.72 -4.82 5.31
CA LEU A 102 -0.65 -4.29 5.31
C LEU A 102 -1.51 -4.91 6.42
N THR A 103 -1.32 -6.19 6.71
CA THR A 103 -2.00 -6.84 7.84
C THR A 103 -1.58 -6.24 9.18
N ALA A 104 -0.31 -5.89 9.36
CA ALA A 104 0.17 -5.17 10.55
C ALA A 104 -0.44 -3.76 10.68
N HIS A 105 -0.75 -3.10 9.55
CA HIS A 105 -1.50 -1.84 9.52
C HIS A 105 -3.03 -2.01 9.65
N GLY A 106 -3.54 -3.23 9.88
CA GLY A 106 -4.96 -3.50 10.03
C GLY A 106 -5.75 -3.47 8.72
N GLN A 107 -5.07 -3.48 7.57
CA GLN A 107 -5.63 -3.46 6.21
C GLN A 107 -5.39 -4.81 5.48
N GLY A 108 -5.22 -5.87 6.26
CA GLY A 108 -4.94 -7.23 5.79
C GLY A 108 -6.18 -7.99 5.30
N TYR A 109 -6.11 -9.31 5.35
CA TYR A 109 -7.20 -10.20 4.95
C TYR A 109 -8.45 -10.02 5.82
N GLY A 110 -9.62 -10.10 5.20
CA GLY A 110 -10.91 -9.95 5.88
C GLY A 110 -11.22 -8.52 6.35
N LYS A 111 -10.42 -7.52 5.92
CA LYS A 111 -10.61 -6.11 6.26
C LYS A 111 -11.26 -5.27 5.16
N SER A 112 -11.48 -5.85 3.99
CA SER A 112 -12.11 -5.15 2.88
C SER A 112 -13.54 -4.74 3.22
N GLY A 113 -13.88 -3.48 2.95
CA GLY A 113 -15.19 -2.90 3.29
C GLY A 113 -15.38 -2.58 4.78
N LEU A 114 -14.33 -2.74 5.60
CA LEU A 114 -14.34 -2.28 6.99
C LEU A 114 -13.62 -0.93 7.11
N PRO A 115 -14.01 -0.07 8.06
CA PRO A 115 -13.29 1.18 8.31
C PRO A 115 -11.82 0.92 8.63
N THR A 116 -10.92 1.62 7.94
CA THR A 116 -9.48 1.57 8.19
C THR A 116 -8.91 2.97 8.33
N SER A 117 -7.76 3.09 9.00
CA SER A 117 -7.02 4.34 9.08
C SER A 117 -5.83 4.29 8.14
N HIS A 118 -5.62 5.35 7.38
CA HIS A 118 -4.47 5.47 6.49
C HIS A 118 -3.31 6.18 7.17
N THR A 119 -2.10 5.70 6.89
CA THR A 119 -0.85 6.38 7.19
C THR A 119 -0.05 6.55 5.89
N ALA A 120 0.96 7.41 5.91
CA ALA A 120 1.88 7.52 4.77
C ALA A 120 2.48 6.14 4.41
N ASP A 121 2.82 5.34 5.41
CA ASP A 121 3.36 3.99 5.24
C ASP A 121 2.34 3.03 4.62
N SER A 122 1.07 3.02 5.09
CA SER A 122 0.06 2.09 4.56
C SER A 122 -0.30 2.41 3.11
N LEU A 123 -0.43 3.68 2.75
CA LEU A 123 -0.68 4.11 1.36
C LEU A 123 0.50 3.77 0.44
N GLN A 124 1.73 3.95 0.92
CA GLN A 124 2.91 3.53 0.18
C GLN A 124 2.96 2.01 -0.02
N LEU A 125 2.58 1.21 0.98
CA LEU A 125 2.47 -0.24 0.83
C LEU A 125 1.42 -0.66 -0.19
N TRP A 126 0.26 0.00 -0.21
CA TRP A 126 -0.77 -0.23 -1.22
C TRP A 126 -0.28 0.06 -2.63
N PHE A 127 0.39 1.21 -2.82
CA PHE A 127 0.98 1.54 -4.10
C PHE A 127 1.98 0.47 -4.56
N VAL A 128 2.90 0.05 -3.69
CA VAL A 128 3.87 -1.00 -4.01
C VAL A 128 3.17 -2.32 -4.32
N ARG A 129 2.14 -2.69 -3.55
CA ARG A 129 1.37 -3.92 -3.77
C ARG A 129 0.70 -3.94 -5.14
N LEU A 130 -0.01 -2.87 -5.50
CA LEU A 130 -0.67 -2.76 -6.80
C LEU A 130 0.35 -2.80 -7.95
N ALA A 131 1.47 -2.08 -7.83
CA ALA A 131 2.53 -2.10 -8.82
C ALA A 131 3.14 -3.51 -8.99
N LEU A 132 3.36 -4.25 -7.90
CA LEU A 132 3.85 -5.63 -7.94
C LEU A 132 2.86 -6.59 -8.58
N LEU A 133 1.56 -6.46 -8.30
CA LEU A 133 0.51 -7.27 -8.93
C LEU A 133 0.46 -7.05 -10.45
N VAL A 134 0.53 -5.79 -10.89
CA VAL A 134 0.63 -5.42 -12.31
C VAL A 134 1.90 -6.00 -12.93
N LYS A 135 3.06 -5.88 -12.24
CA LYS A 135 4.34 -6.43 -12.71
C LYS A 135 4.31 -7.96 -12.89
N LEU A 136 3.55 -8.68 -12.06
CA LEU A 136 3.34 -10.12 -12.15
C LEU A 136 2.27 -10.52 -13.17
N GLY A 137 1.58 -9.57 -13.80
CA GLY A 137 0.45 -9.83 -14.70
C GLY A 137 -0.85 -10.25 -14.00
N LEU A 138 -0.95 -10.02 -12.69
CA LEU A 138 -2.12 -10.35 -11.86
C LEU A 138 -3.13 -9.19 -11.87
N PHE A 139 -3.58 -8.80 -13.07
CA PHE A 139 -4.40 -7.60 -13.27
C PHE A 139 -5.74 -7.66 -12.55
N GLN A 140 -6.42 -8.81 -12.57
CA GLN A 140 -7.71 -8.99 -11.87
C GLN A 140 -7.55 -8.74 -10.36
N ASN A 141 -6.47 -9.23 -9.76
CA ASN A 141 -6.19 -9.00 -8.35
C ASN A 141 -5.91 -7.52 -8.07
N ALA A 142 -5.15 -6.86 -8.95
CA ALA A 142 -4.87 -5.43 -8.83
C ALA A 142 -6.14 -4.58 -8.93
N GLU A 143 -7.02 -4.87 -9.89
CA GLU A 143 -8.30 -4.16 -10.05
C GLU A 143 -9.20 -4.34 -8.83
N MET A 144 -9.37 -5.57 -8.33
CA MET A 144 -10.21 -5.85 -7.17
C MET A 144 -9.69 -5.23 -5.87
N GLU A 145 -8.37 -5.10 -5.73
CA GLU A 145 -7.76 -4.45 -4.56
C GLU A 145 -7.69 -2.93 -4.70
N PHE A 146 -7.73 -2.39 -5.93
CA PHE A 146 -7.79 -0.95 -6.20
C PHE A 146 -9.21 -0.38 -6.10
N GLU A 147 -10.24 -1.18 -6.39
CA GLU A 147 -11.65 -0.75 -6.41
C GLU A 147 -12.07 0.13 -5.21
N PRO A 148 -11.71 -0.18 -3.95
CA PRO A 148 -12.09 0.65 -2.80
C PRO A 148 -11.49 2.06 -2.78
N PHE A 149 -10.41 2.30 -3.54
CA PHE A 149 -9.78 3.63 -3.65
C PHE A 149 -10.51 4.55 -4.64
N GLY A 150 -11.33 3.98 -5.54
CA GLY A 150 -12.15 4.75 -6.48
C GLY A 150 -11.34 5.76 -7.30
N ASN A 151 -11.73 7.04 -7.22
CA ASN A 151 -11.08 8.15 -7.91
C ASN A 151 -9.90 8.77 -7.13
N LEU A 152 -9.49 8.17 -6.01
CA LEU A 152 -8.45 8.64 -5.11
C LEU A 152 -8.72 10.03 -4.49
N ASP A 153 -9.96 10.51 -4.52
CA ASP A 153 -10.33 11.83 -3.99
C ASP A 153 -11.13 11.71 -2.68
N GLN A 154 -11.13 10.56 -2.01
CA GLN A 154 -11.84 10.40 -0.75
C GLN A 154 -11.15 11.17 0.38
N PRO A 155 -11.91 11.75 1.33
CA PRO A 155 -11.37 12.61 2.38
C PRO A 155 -10.34 11.92 3.26
N ASP A 156 -10.47 10.61 3.51
CA ASP A 156 -9.55 9.84 4.33
C ASP A 156 -8.16 9.61 3.72
N LEU A 157 -7.96 9.99 2.46
CA LEU A 157 -6.64 9.99 1.82
C LEU A 157 -5.84 11.28 2.10
N TYR A 158 -6.45 12.28 2.75
CA TYR A 158 -5.85 13.57 3.06
C TYR A 158 -5.49 13.69 4.54
N TYR A 159 -4.38 14.37 4.85
CA TYR A 159 -3.89 14.52 6.23
C TYR A 159 -4.87 15.30 7.11
N GLU A 160 -5.58 16.26 6.52
CA GLU A 160 -6.58 17.12 7.15
C GLU A 160 -7.74 16.33 7.75
N TYR A 161 -7.96 15.11 7.27
CA TYR A 161 -8.97 14.21 7.83
C TYR A 161 -8.58 13.64 9.21
N TYR A 162 -7.29 13.62 9.56
CA TYR A 162 -6.78 13.08 10.83
C TYR A 162 -6.19 14.18 11.74
N PRO A 163 -6.99 15.15 12.20
CA PRO A 163 -6.49 16.33 12.93
C PRO A 163 -5.79 15.95 14.25
N HIS A 164 -6.27 14.92 14.94
CA HIS A 164 -5.70 14.45 16.21
C HIS A 164 -4.34 13.73 16.05
N CYS A 165 -4.09 13.10 14.90
CA CYS A 165 -2.81 12.43 14.64
C CYS A 165 -1.72 13.44 14.24
N PHE A 166 -2.10 14.55 13.59
CA PHE A 166 -1.16 15.56 13.11
C PHE A 166 -0.82 16.63 14.17
N CYS A 167 -1.76 16.95 15.07
CA CYS A 167 -1.56 17.92 16.14
C CYS A 167 -0.40 17.56 17.11
N MET A 168 -0.02 16.29 17.23
CA MET A 168 1.05 15.84 18.13
C MET A 168 2.46 15.89 17.50
N ARG A 169 2.61 16.22 16.21
CA ARG A 169 3.92 16.21 15.53
C ARG A 169 4.32 17.49 14.79
N PHE A 170 3.41 18.44 14.56
CA PHE A 170 3.75 19.63 13.76
C PHE A 170 3.24 20.93 14.37
N ALA A 171 3.99 21.42 15.36
CA ALA A 171 4.16 22.86 15.56
C ALA A 171 5.39 23.31 14.74
N LEU A 172 5.32 23.30 13.40
CA LEU A 172 6.16 24.10 12.50
C LEU A 172 5.65 23.98 11.05
N PRO A 173 5.66 25.06 10.23
CA PRO A 173 5.07 25.06 8.89
C PRO A 173 6.09 24.56 7.87
N ALA A 174 6.19 23.24 7.68
CA ALA A 174 6.91 22.66 6.55
C ALA A 174 6.59 21.17 6.43
N LEU A 175 5.65 20.81 5.55
CA LEU A 175 5.62 19.52 4.85
C LEU A 175 4.58 19.54 3.73
N THR A 176 4.78 20.44 2.78
CA THR A 176 4.20 20.36 1.43
C THR A 176 5.01 19.47 0.49
N ASN A 177 5.96 18.68 0.99
CA ASN A 177 6.79 17.84 0.15
C ASN A 177 7.19 16.60 0.92
N HIS A 178 6.57 15.45 0.65
CA HIS A 178 7.22 14.13 0.65
C HIS A 178 6.32 13.05 -0.01
N CYS A 179 5.85 13.30 -1.24
CA CYS A 179 5.49 12.23 -2.18
C CYS A 179 6.71 11.75 -3.00
N THR A 180 7.94 12.02 -2.55
CA THR A 180 9.18 11.56 -3.20
C THR A 180 9.50 10.09 -2.91
N GLY A 181 8.87 9.48 -1.89
CA GLY A 181 9.08 8.07 -1.53
C GLY A 181 8.49 7.07 -2.54
N CYS A 182 7.30 7.34 -3.09
CA CYS A 182 6.63 6.43 -4.03
C CYS A 182 7.40 6.26 -5.35
N PHE A 183 8.08 7.31 -5.81
CA PHE A 183 8.89 7.26 -7.03
C PHE A 183 10.08 6.30 -6.92
N SER A 184 10.66 6.14 -5.72
CA SER A 184 11.80 5.24 -5.52
C SER A 184 11.44 3.79 -5.80
N TYR A 185 10.25 3.34 -5.39
CA TYR A 185 9.78 1.98 -5.63
C TYR A 185 9.33 1.75 -7.07
N LEU A 186 8.69 2.75 -7.70
CA LEU A 186 8.30 2.64 -9.11
C LEU A 186 9.54 2.51 -10.03
N PHE A 187 10.62 3.24 -9.73
CA PHE A 187 11.89 3.11 -10.45
C PHE A 187 12.49 1.71 -10.29
N LEU A 188 12.50 1.19 -9.06
CA LEU A 188 12.98 -0.17 -8.73
C LEU A 188 12.14 -1.30 -9.32
N ILE A 189 10.84 -1.07 -9.57
CA ILE A 189 9.94 -2.06 -10.18
C ILE A 189 10.05 -2.04 -11.72
N HIS A 190 10.47 -0.93 -12.33
CA HIS A 190 10.60 -0.79 -13.78
C HIS A 190 11.98 -1.18 -14.36
N GLU A 191 13.05 -1.23 -13.56
CA GLU A 191 14.37 -1.80 -13.93
C GLU A 191 14.47 -3.35 -13.84
#